data_AF-A0A1M5G5S7-F1
#
_entry.id   AF-A0A1M5G5S7-F1
#
_cell.length_a   1.000
_cell.length_b   1.000
_cell.length_c   1.000
_cell.angle_alpha   90.00
_cell.angle_beta   90.00
_cell.angle_gamma   90.00
#
_symmetry.space_group_name_H-M   'P 1'
#
loop_
_entity.id
_entity.type
_entity.pdbx_description
1 polymer ?
#
loop_
_entity_poly.entity_id
_entity_poly.type
_entity_poly.pdbx_seq_one_letter_code
_entity_poly.pdbx_strand_id
1 'polypeptide(L)'
;METNEIKNLERLKKLSALYFSTLKPTDAKSDTNVAQIKISNYSELGCVIAEILKLCIVALDYDAHKASNTIKTSPINVALILEMVLEMFPTDEMEILDEIYQMFIANPDVIGE
;
A
#
# COMPACT_ATOMS: atom_id res chain seq x y z
N MET A 1 -4.66 -31.63 -14.77
CA MET A 1 -3.77 -30.47 -14.60
C MET A 1 -4.38 -29.17 -15.15
N GLU A 2 -4.66 -29.03 -16.46
CA GLU A 2 -5.16 -27.77 -17.07
C GLU A 2 -6.43 -27.17 -16.40
N THR A 3 -7.35 -28.01 -15.92
CA THR A 3 -8.62 -27.54 -15.31
C THR A 3 -8.42 -26.83 -13.97
N ASN A 4 -7.38 -27.18 -13.19
CA ASN A 4 -7.13 -26.61 -11.87
C ASN A 4 -6.42 -25.25 -11.99
N GLU A 5 -5.51 -25.11 -12.96
CA GLU A 5 -4.84 -23.85 -13.29
C GLU A 5 -5.84 -22.80 -13.78
N ILE A 6 -6.76 -23.18 -14.67
CA ILE A 6 -7.82 -22.29 -15.17
C ILE A 6 -8.73 -21.81 -14.03
N LYS A 7 -9.11 -22.72 -13.11
CA LYS A 7 -9.94 -22.40 -11.93
C LYS A 7 -9.23 -21.42 -10.98
N ASN A 8 -7.93 -21.60 -10.77
CA ASN A 8 -7.12 -20.71 -9.95
C ASN A 8 -6.99 -19.32 -10.59
N LEU A 9 -6.81 -19.24 -11.91
CA LEU A 9 -6.75 -17.97 -12.63
C LEU A 9 -8.08 -17.20 -12.55
N GLU A 10 -9.22 -17.88 -12.72
CA GLU A 10 -10.54 -17.26 -12.57
C GLU A 10 -10.78 -16.73 -11.15
N ARG A 11 -10.36 -17.49 -10.13
CA ARG A 11 -10.43 -17.06 -8.72
C ARG A 11 -9.56 -15.83 -8.49
N LEU A 12 -8.33 -15.81 -9.00
CA LEU A 12 -7.41 -14.67 -8.87
C LEU A 12 -7.98 -13.42 -9.55
N LYS A 13 -8.60 -13.57 -10.73
CA LYS A 13 -9.27 -12.47 -11.42
C LYS A 13 -10.42 -11.88 -10.59
N LYS A 14 -11.24 -12.72 -9.94
CA LYS A 14 -12.32 -12.25 -9.06
C LYS A 14 -11.77 -11.52 -7.83
N LEU A 15 -10.74 -12.06 -7.18
CA LEU A 15 -10.09 -11.42 -6.03
C LEU A 15 -9.48 -10.07 -6.41
N SER A 16 -8.77 -10.00 -7.53
CA SER A 16 -8.17 -8.74 -8.02
C SER A 16 -9.19 -7.62 -8.25
N ALA A 17 -10.40 -7.96 -8.72
CA ALA A 17 -11.45 -6.97 -8.95
C ALA A 17 -12.05 -6.43 -7.64
N LEU A 18 -12.14 -7.30 -6.62
CA LEU A 18 -12.73 -6.98 -5.32
C LEU A 18 -11.81 -6.08 -4.49
N TYR A 19 -10.52 -6.40 -4.46
CA TYR A 19 -9.58 -5.83 -3.48
C TYR A 19 -8.63 -4.77 -4.04
N PHE A 20 -8.32 -4.72 -5.35
CA PHE A 20 -7.48 -3.66 -5.91
C PHE A 20 -8.27 -2.34 -6.04
N SER A 21 -8.38 -1.58 -4.96
CA SER A 21 -9.09 -0.28 -4.90
C SER A 21 -8.19 0.92 -4.69
N THR A 22 -7.03 0.74 -4.08
CA THR A 22 -6.13 1.83 -3.69
C THR A 22 -5.65 2.64 -4.89
N LEU A 23 -5.44 2.01 -6.05
CA LEU A 23 -5.06 2.69 -7.30
C LEU A 23 -6.25 3.05 -8.23
N LYS A 24 -7.51 2.87 -7.79
CA LYS A 24 -8.67 3.17 -8.65
C LYS A 24 -8.88 4.68 -8.80
N PRO A 25 -9.32 5.15 -9.99
CA PRO A 25 -9.72 6.54 -10.18
C PRO A 25 -10.94 6.86 -9.30
N THR A 26 -10.91 8.01 -8.62
CA THR A 26 -12.01 8.45 -7.76
C THR A 26 -13.20 8.94 -8.59
N ASP A 27 -14.37 8.30 -8.42
CA ASP A 27 -15.65 8.82 -8.91
C ASP A 27 -16.11 9.97 -8.02
N ALA A 28 -15.89 11.20 -8.49
CA ALA A 28 -16.13 12.41 -7.70
C ALA A 28 -17.63 12.66 -7.44
N LYS A 29 -18.11 12.27 -6.25
CA LYS A 29 -19.30 12.81 -5.57
C LYS A 29 -19.04 12.95 -4.08
N SER A 30 -18.27 13.97 -3.69
CA SER A 30 -18.27 14.43 -2.30
C SER A 30 -17.91 15.92 -2.25
N ASP A 31 -18.43 16.64 -1.26
CA ASP A 31 -18.16 18.06 -0.99
C ASP A 31 -16.73 18.31 -0.44
N THR A 32 -15.77 17.45 -0.78
CA THR A 32 -14.37 17.52 -0.34
C THR A 32 -13.43 17.68 -1.53
N ASN A 33 -12.36 18.47 -1.35
CA ASN A 33 -11.30 18.58 -2.36
C ASN A 33 -10.41 17.35 -2.27
N VAL A 34 -10.37 16.54 -3.33
CA VAL A 34 -9.51 15.36 -3.41
C VAL A 34 -8.16 15.77 -4.01
N ALA A 35 -7.08 15.61 -3.25
CA ALA A 35 -5.72 15.66 -3.76
C ALA A 35 -5.30 14.25 -4.20
N GLN A 36 -5.08 14.03 -5.50
CA GLN A 36 -4.69 12.73 -6.04
C GLN A 36 -3.20 12.65 -6.31
N ILE A 37 -2.56 11.59 -5.83
CA ILE A 37 -1.18 11.22 -6.20
C ILE A 37 -1.27 10.11 -7.25
N LYS A 38 -0.75 10.37 -8.46
CA LYS A 38 -0.74 9.37 -9.53
C LYS A 38 0.48 8.47 -9.35
N ILE A 39 0.22 7.17 -9.21
CA ILE A 39 1.26 6.14 -9.05
C ILE A 39 1.02 5.07 -10.11
N SER A 40 2.09 4.61 -10.75
CA SER A 40 2.03 3.75 -11.94
C SER A 40 1.66 2.31 -11.60
N ASN A 41 2.05 1.82 -10.42
CA ASN A 41 1.77 0.45 -9.95
C ASN A 41 2.02 0.31 -8.43
N TYR A 42 1.63 -0.84 -7.87
CA TYR A 42 1.80 -1.14 -6.44
C TYR A 42 3.27 -1.23 -6.00
N SER A 43 4.20 -1.58 -6.89
CA SER A 43 5.63 -1.57 -6.56
C SER A 43 6.12 -0.14 -6.33
N GLU A 44 5.72 0.80 -7.18
CA GLU A 44 6.04 2.21 -7.00
C GLU A 44 5.37 2.76 -5.73
N LEU A 45 4.10 2.40 -5.47
CA LEU A 45 3.40 2.78 -4.22
C LEU A 45 4.18 2.29 -2.99
N GLY A 46 4.59 1.03 -2.97
CA GLY A 46 5.39 0.46 -1.88
C GLY A 46 6.74 1.17 -1.70
N CYS A 47 7.42 1.51 -2.81
CA CYS A 47 8.65 2.31 -2.75
C CYS A 47 8.40 3.70 -2.14
N VAL A 48 7.33 4.39 -2.55
CA VAL A 48 6.97 5.71 -2.01
C VAL A 48 6.69 5.63 -0.51
N ILE A 49 5.87 4.68 -0.08
CA ILE A 49 5.58 4.45 1.35
C ILE A 49 6.88 4.19 2.13
N ALA A 50 7.76 3.32 1.62
CA ALA A 50 9.01 2.99 2.27
C ALA A 50 9.95 4.20 2.41
N GLU A 51 10.07 5.04 1.38
CA GLU A 51 10.89 6.25 1.45
C GLU A 51 10.30 7.30 2.41
N ILE A 52 8.98 7.45 2.47
CA ILE A 52 8.33 8.33 3.45
C ILE A 52 8.61 7.83 4.88
N LEU A 53 8.49 6.52 5.13
CA LEU A 53 8.79 5.94 6.44
C LEU A 53 10.26 6.14 6.85
N LYS A 54 11.21 5.95 5.92
CA LYS A 54 12.63 6.25 6.16
C LYS A 54 12.85 7.71 6.52
N LEU A 55 12.16 8.63 5.83
CA LEU A 55 12.22 10.06 6.15
C LEU A 55 11.66 10.35 7.55
N CYS A 56 10.56 9.73 7.94
CA CYS A 56 10.01 9.85 9.30
C CYS A 56 11.00 9.35 10.35
N ILE A 57 11.67 8.21 10.11
CA ILE A 57 12.71 7.67 11.01
C ILE A 57 13.84 8.69 11.18
N VAL A 58 14.37 9.22 10.07
CA VAL A 58 15.43 10.25 10.11
C VAL A 58 14.95 11.51 10.85
N ALA A 59 13.72 11.96 10.61
CA ALA A 59 13.18 13.13 11.29
C ALA A 59 13.01 12.93 12.82
N LEU A 60 12.73 11.70 13.25
CA LEU A 60 12.66 11.33 14.66
C LEU A 60 14.06 11.22 15.28
N ASP A 61 14.99 10.53 14.62
CA ASP A 61 16.37 10.30 15.12
C ASP A 61 17.16 11.60 15.29
N TYR A 62 17.00 12.56 14.38
CA TYR A 62 17.72 13.84 14.40
C TYR A 62 16.95 14.96 15.09
N ASP A 63 15.87 14.65 15.83
CA ASP A 63 15.05 15.65 16.52
C ASP A 63 14.52 16.76 15.58
N ALA A 64 14.39 16.49 14.28
CA ALA A 64 13.87 17.46 13.29
C ALA A 64 12.38 17.80 13.50
N HIS A 65 11.70 17.00 14.32
CA HIS A 65 10.35 17.25 14.82
C HIS A 65 10.32 18.20 16.05
N LYS A 66 11.48 18.56 16.61
CA LYS A 66 11.60 19.56 17.68
C LYS A 66 11.95 20.93 17.09
N ALA A 67 11.47 21.99 17.73
CA ALA A 67 11.85 23.35 17.36
C ALA A 67 13.32 23.56 17.69
N SER A 68 14.12 23.84 16.66
CA SER A 68 15.52 24.18 16.84
C SER A 68 15.67 25.61 17.30
N ASN A 69 16.50 25.83 18.31
CA ASN A 69 16.85 27.17 18.79
C ASN A 69 17.73 27.92 17.78
N THR A 70 18.35 27.20 16.83
CA THR A 70 19.33 27.71 15.86
C THR A 70 18.80 27.76 14.43
N ILE A 71 17.76 26.99 14.09
CA ILE A 71 17.18 26.92 12.74
C ILE A 71 15.71 27.38 12.81
N LYS A 72 15.38 28.47 12.11
CA LYS A 72 14.05 29.12 12.12
C LYS A 72 12.95 28.34 11.35
N THR A 73 13.23 27.13 10.88
CA THR A 73 12.24 26.33 10.17
C THR A 73 11.28 25.70 11.16
N SER A 74 9.97 25.75 10.86
CA SER A 74 8.96 25.01 11.62
C SER A 74 9.34 23.52 11.67
N PRO A 75 9.18 22.85 12.83
CA PRO A 75 9.50 21.44 12.94
C PRO A 75 8.69 20.59 11.97
N ILE A 76 9.26 19.47 11.52
CA ILE A 76 8.53 18.52 10.69
C ILE A 76 7.45 17.86 11.55
N ASN A 77 6.18 17.96 11.13
CA ASN A 77 5.09 17.25 11.78
C ASN A 77 5.03 15.81 11.29
N VAL A 78 5.79 14.93 11.95
CA VAL A 78 5.87 13.50 11.60
C VAL A 78 4.52 12.80 11.73
N ALA A 79 3.67 13.21 12.70
CA ALA A 79 2.35 12.62 12.88
C ALA A 79 1.45 12.83 11.66
N LEU A 80 1.42 14.06 11.12
CA LEU A 80 0.67 14.37 9.90
C LEU A 80 1.15 13.55 8.69
N ILE A 81 2.46 13.32 8.56
CA ILE A 81 3.01 12.52 7.47
C ILE A 81 2.61 11.05 7.63
N LEU A 82 2.63 10.52 8.85
CA LEU A 82 2.21 9.14 9.13
C LEU A 82 0.72 8.92 8.88
N GLU A 83 -0.13 9.90 9.16
CA GLU A 83 -1.56 9.85 8.78
C GLU A 83 -1.73 9.71 7.26
N MET A 84 -0.97 10.48 6.46
CA MET A 84 -0.98 10.35 5.01
C MET A 84 -0.47 8.98 4.54
N VAL A 85 0.58 8.44 5.18
CA VAL A 85 1.08 7.08 4.86
C VAL A 85 0.01 6.02 5.15
N LEU A 86 -0.74 6.18 6.23
CA LEU A 86 -1.82 5.26 6.60
C LEU A 86 -2.91 5.23 5.52
N GLU A 87 -3.29 6.39 4.97
CA GLU A 87 -4.24 6.48 3.86
C GLU A 87 -3.72 5.87 2.56
N MET A 88 -2.40 5.88 2.34
CA MET A 88 -1.77 5.29 1.15
C MET A 88 -1.57 3.77 1.27
N PHE A 89 -1.73 3.20 2.47
CA PHE A 89 -1.36 1.81 2.73
C PHE A 89 -2.40 0.84 2.13
N PRO A 90 -2.00 -0.05 1.18
CA PRO A 90 -2.93 -0.88 0.43
C PRO A 90 -3.36 -2.13 1.22
N THR A 91 -4.07 -1.91 2.33
CA THR A 91 -4.39 -2.95 3.33
C THR A 91 -5.24 -4.07 2.73
N ASP A 92 -6.30 -3.71 2.00
CA ASP A 92 -7.21 -4.66 1.35
C ASP A 92 -6.46 -5.52 0.31
N GLU A 93 -5.50 -4.91 -0.39
CA GLU A 93 -4.67 -5.60 -1.37
C GLU A 93 -3.66 -6.55 -0.76
N MET A 94 -3.21 -6.29 0.47
CA MET A 94 -2.32 -7.21 1.19
C MET A 94 -3.00 -8.53 1.52
N GLU A 95 -4.32 -8.55 1.76
CA GLU A 95 -5.08 -9.79 1.96
C GLU A 95 -5.02 -10.71 0.72
N ILE A 96 -4.89 -10.14 -0.48
CA ILE A 96 -4.70 -10.94 -1.70
C ILE A 96 -3.37 -11.69 -1.68
N LEU A 97 -2.31 -11.08 -1.13
CA LEU A 97 -1.00 -11.75 -1.04
C LEU A 97 -1.10 -13.00 -0.16
N ASP A 98 -1.86 -12.92 0.93
CA ASP A 98 -2.13 -14.07 1.79
C ASP A 98 -2.96 -15.14 1.05
N GLU A 99 -4.01 -14.76 0.32
CA GLU A 99 -4.79 -15.69 -0.50
C GLU A 99 -3.94 -16.38 -1.58
N ILE A 100 -3.06 -15.64 -2.26
CA ILE A 100 -2.11 -16.18 -3.24
C ILE A 100 -1.16 -17.17 -2.55
N TYR A 101 -0.61 -16.81 -1.40
CA TYR A 101 0.26 -17.70 -0.62
C TYR A 101 -0.46 -19.01 -0.26
N GLN A 102 -1.72 -18.93 0.18
CA GLN A 102 -2.51 -20.12 0.49
C GLN A 102 -2.80 -20.98 -0.75
N MET A 103 -3.05 -20.35 -1.90
CA MET A 103 -3.33 -21.05 -3.16
C MET A 103 -2.11 -21.79 -3.73
N PHE A 104 -0.90 -21.24 -3.56
CA PHE A 104 0.30 -21.75 -4.24
C PHE A 104 1.32 -22.40 -3.31
N ILE A 105 1.28 -22.17 -1.99
CA ILE A 105 2.33 -22.64 -1.06
C ILE A 105 1.75 -23.50 0.07
N ALA A 106 0.59 -23.14 0.62
CA ALA A 106 0.04 -23.84 1.79
C ALA A 106 -0.73 -25.13 1.47
N ASN A 107 -1.19 -25.33 0.22
CA ASN A 107 -1.81 -26.57 -0.25
C ASN A 107 -0.82 -27.36 -1.15
N PRO A 108 -0.05 -28.31 -0.60
CA PRO A 108 0.91 -29.12 -1.37
C PRO A 108 0.22 -30.03 -2.41
N ASP A 109 -1.08 -30.32 -2.27
CA ASP A 109 -1.85 -31.16 -3.21
C ASP A 109 -2.09 -30.50 -4.58
N VAL A 110 -1.69 -29.24 -4.78
CA VAL A 110 -1.79 -28.53 -6.08
C VAL A 110 -0.47 -28.60 -6.88
N ILE A 111 0.64 -29.03 -6.26
CA ILE A 111 1.96 -29.13 -6.91
C ILE A 111 2.35 -30.58 -7.22
N GLY A 112 1.54 -31.57 -6.83
CA GLY A 112 1.79 -32.98 -7.15
C GLY A 112 0.52 -33.81 -7.27
N GLU A 113 -0.05 -33.85 -8.49
CA GLU A 113 -0.51 -35.03 -9.25
C GLU A 113 -1.06 -34.64 -10.63
#